data_AF-A0A928WRF3-F1
#
_entry.id   AF-A0A928WRF3-F1
#
_cell.length_a   1.000
_cell.length_b   1.000
_cell.length_c   1.000
_cell.angle_alpha   90.00
_cell.angle_beta   90.00
_cell.angle_gamma   90.00
#
_symmetry.space_group_name_H-M   'P 1'
#
loop_
_entity.id
_entity.type
_entity.pdbx_description
1 polymer ?
#
loop_
_entity_poly.entity_id
_entity_poly.type
_entity_poly.pdbx_seq_one_letter_code
_entity_poly.pdbx_strand_id
1 'polypeptide(L)'
;MEIKTISVTYQRKFNLGDYESVEVGCSLWGQIDPEEDADGATQFLFEKAKASVKEAAMPLIKASSHQMQKAQMYKQTAKQNNHNNLEDF
;
A
#
# COMPACT_ATOMS: atom_id res chain seq x y z
N MET A 1 28.38 -20.70 21.40
CA MET A 1 27.06 -20.06 21.26
C MET A 1 26.89 -19.72 19.79
N GLU A 2 25.92 -20.32 19.12
CA GLU A 2 25.69 -20.16 17.67
C GLU A 2 24.42 -19.32 17.46
N ILE A 3 24.56 -18.00 17.42
CA ILE A 3 23.44 -17.08 17.20
C ILE A 3 22.98 -17.21 15.74
N LYS A 4 21.69 -17.44 15.51
CA LYS A 4 21.11 -17.44 14.16
C LYS A 4 20.43 -16.11 13.90
N THR A 5 20.54 -15.61 12.67
CA THR A 5 19.85 -14.38 12.26
C THR A 5 18.70 -14.75 11.33
N ILE A 6 17.50 -14.29 11.65
CA ILE A 6 16.34 -14.38 10.78
C ILE A 6 16.14 -13.01 10.14
N SER A 7 15.91 -13.00 8.83
CA SER A 7 15.52 -11.81 8.08
C SER A 7 14.25 -12.11 7.31
N VAL A 8 13.24 -11.26 7.47
CA VAL A 8 11.98 -11.33 6.73
C VAL A 8 11.81 -10.05 5.94
N THR A 9 11.62 -10.18 4.64
CA THR A 9 11.26 -9.07 3.76
C THR A 9 9.84 -9.27 3.26
N TYR A 10 8.99 -8.28 3.48
CA TYR A 10 7.62 -8.27 2.97
C TYR A 10 7.45 -7.07 2.05
N GLN A 11 6.97 -7.32 0.85
CA GLN A 11 6.73 -6.31 -0.20
C GLN A 11 5.35 -6.52 -0.79
N ARG A 12 4.67 -5.41 -1.10
CA ARG A 12 3.39 -5.45 -1.80
C ARG A 12 3.26 -4.27 -2.76
N LYS A 13 2.82 -4.57 -3.97
CA LYS A 13 2.42 -3.58 -4.97
C LYS A 13 0.94 -3.22 -4.81
N PHE A 14 0.65 -1.92 -4.78
CA PHE A 14 -0.69 -1.35 -4.69
C PHE A 14 -1.00 -0.59 -5.97
N ASN A 15 -2.18 -0.83 -6.54
CA ASN A 15 -2.68 -0.08 -7.69
C ASN A 15 -3.31 1.23 -7.19
N LEU A 16 -2.92 2.36 -7.77
CA LEU A 16 -3.39 3.70 -7.39
C LEU A 16 -4.43 4.25 -8.38
N GLY A 17 -4.75 3.52 -9.45
CA GLY A 17 -5.56 4.01 -10.56
C GLY A 17 -4.74 4.79 -11.57
N ASP A 18 -5.36 5.24 -12.67
CA ASP A 18 -4.72 6.06 -13.72
C ASP A 18 -3.36 5.54 -14.23
N TYR A 19 -3.22 4.21 -14.33
CA TYR A 19 -1.97 3.50 -14.71
C TYR A 19 -0.81 3.66 -13.73
N GLU A 20 -1.08 4.20 -12.54
CA GLU A 20 -0.11 4.34 -11.46
C GLU A 20 -0.19 3.17 -10.46
N SER A 21 0.97 2.83 -9.92
CA SER A 21 1.10 1.85 -8.85
C SER A 21 2.28 2.20 -7.97
N VAL A 22 2.21 1.82 -6.71
CA VAL A 22 3.32 1.99 -5.75
C VAL A 22 3.68 0.65 -5.14
N GLU A 23 4.96 0.40 -5.00
CA GLU A 23 5.49 -0.75 -4.28
C GLU A 23 5.94 -0.29 -2.90
N VAL A 24 5.44 -0.96 -1.86
CA VAL A 24 5.80 -0.66 -0.47
C VAL A 24 6.31 -1.94 0.17
N GLY A 25 7.44 -1.85 0.83
CA GLY A 25 8.07 -2.99 1.48
C GLY A 25 8.89 -2.58 2.69
N CYS A 26 9.13 -3.57 3.56
CA CYS A 26 10.11 -3.44 4.61
C CYS A 26 10.81 -4.77 4.86
N SER A 27 11.99 -4.67 5.47
CA SER A 27 12.77 -5.81 5.93
C SER A 27 12.98 -5.67 7.43
N LEU A 28 12.66 -6.73 8.16
CA LEU A 28 12.90 -6.83 9.59
C LEU A 28 13.87 -7.98 9.84
N TRP A 29 14.76 -7.80 10.80
CA TRP A 29 15.71 -8.81 11.20
C TRP A 29 15.68 -9.00 12.71
N GLY A 30 16.00 -10.20 13.13
CA GLY A 30 16.13 -10.58 14.54
C GLY A 30 17.25 -11.57 14.70
N GLN A 31 17.92 -11.50 15.85
CA GLN A 31 18.82 -12.55 16.30
C GLN A 31 18.03 -13.50 17.18
N ILE A 32 18.25 -14.79 17.02
CA ILE A 32 17.68 -15.83 17.85
C ILE A 32 18.79 -16.73 18.39
N ASP A 33 18.58 -17.20 19.61
CA ASP A 33 19.45 -18.20 20.23
C ASP A 33 19.09 -19.61 19.75
N PRO A 34 20.03 -20.59 19.83
CA PRO A 34 19.80 -21.97 19.38
C PRO A 34 18.59 -22.66 20.02
N GLU A 35 18.20 -22.25 21.23
CA GLU A 35 17.15 -22.85 22.05
C GLU A 35 15.77 -22.20 21.78
N GLU A 36 15.73 -21.10 21.03
CA GLU A 36 14.51 -20.36 20.71
C GLU A 36 13.78 -20.95 19.49
N ASP A 37 12.47 -20.71 19.43
CA ASP A 37 11.61 -21.14 18.33
C ASP A 37 11.82 -20.26 17.09
N ALA A 38 12.58 -20.77 16.13
CA ALA A 38 12.88 -20.09 14.88
C ALA A 38 11.63 -19.87 14.00
N ASP A 39 10.68 -20.79 14.01
CA ASP A 39 9.47 -20.69 13.19
C ASP A 39 8.53 -19.62 13.79
N GLY A 40 8.37 -19.63 15.11
CA GLY A 40 7.65 -18.59 15.86
C GLY A 40 8.26 -17.20 15.65
N ALA A 41 9.59 -17.08 15.72
CA ALA A 41 10.29 -15.82 15.48
C ALA A 41 10.11 -15.32 14.03
N THR A 42 10.15 -16.23 13.06
CA THR A 42 9.92 -15.90 11.64
C THR A 42 8.49 -15.42 11.41
N GLN A 43 7.50 -16.12 11.97
CA GLN A 43 6.09 -15.73 11.88
C GLN A 43 5.84 -14.36 12.52
N PHE A 44 6.43 -14.12 13.70
CA PHE A 44 6.34 -12.83 14.37
C PHE A 44 6.91 -11.70 13.51
N LEU A 45 8.12 -11.88 12.96
CA LEU A 45 8.74 -10.88 12.08
C LEU A 45 7.90 -10.64 10.82
N PHE A 46 7.31 -11.69 10.24
CA PHE A 46 6.40 -11.57 9.10
C PHE A 46 5.15 -10.74 9.41
N GLU A 47 4.49 -11.01 10.53
CA GLU A 47 3.30 -10.26 10.94
C GLU A 47 3.60 -8.78 11.18
N LYS A 48 4.75 -8.49 11.81
CA LYS A 48 5.24 -7.12 11.99
C LYS A 48 5.54 -6.44 10.66
N ALA A 49 6.26 -7.10 9.77
CA ALA A 49 6.59 -6.54 8.45
C ALA A 49 5.33 -6.25 7.64
N LYS A 50 4.35 -7.17 7.66
CA LYS A 50 3.05 -7.01 7.01
C LYS A 50 2.24 -5.85 7.59
N ALA A 51 2.22 -5.69 8.92
CA ALA A 51 1.56 -4.57 9.58
C ALA A 51 2.21 -3.23 9.19
N SER A 52 3.54 -3.16 9.22
CA SER A 52 4.28 -1.95 8.83
C SER A 52 4.03 -1.55 7.37
N VAL A 53 4.04 -2.51 6.43
CA VAL A 53 3.71 -2.22 5.03
C VAL A 53 2.27 -1.74 4.87
N LYS A 54 1.31 -2.31 5.61
CA LYS A 54 -0.08 -1.86 5.60
C LYS A 54 -0.20 -0.42 6.10
N GLU A 55 0.44 -0.09 7.21
CA GLU A 55 0.42 1.26 7.79
C GLU A 55 1.06 2.28 6.84
N ALA A 56 2.21 1.95 6.27
CA ALA A 56 2.91 2.81 5.31
C ALA A 56 2.13 3.01 3.99
N ALA A 57 1.42 1.98 3.52
CA ALA A 57 0.64 2.06 2.28
C ALA A 57 -0.70 2.80 2.44
N MET A 58 -1.31 2.76 3.63
CA MET A 58 -2.64 3.34 3.88
C MET A 58 -2.79 4.81 3.44
N PRO A 59 -1.88 5.75 3.76
CA PRO A 59 -2.02 7.15 3.32
C PRO A 59 -1.91 7.30 1.81
N LEU A 60 -1.04 6.51 1.14
CA LEU A 60 -0.85 6.55 -0.31
C LEU A 60 -2.11 6.10 -1.05
N ILE A 61 -2.71 4.99 -0.58
CA ILE A 61 -3.95 4.46 -1.16
C ILE A 61 -5.10 5.45 -0.97
N LYS A 62 -5.24 6.04 0.22
CA LYS A 62 -6.29 7.05 0.49
C LYS A 62 -6.11 8.31 -0.37
N ALA A 63 -4.89 8.81 -0.51
CA ALA A 63 -4.63 9.97 -1.35
C ALA A 63 -5.02 9.72 -2.81
N SER A 64 -4.66 8.55 -3.36
CA SER A 64 -5.00 8.17 -4.74
C SER A 64 -6.51 8.08 -4.99
N SER A 65 -7.26 7.48 -4.07
CA SER A 65 -8.71 7.34 -4.23
C SER A 65 -9.44 8.68 -4.20
N HIS A 66 -9.01 9.61 -3.34
CA HIS A 66 -9.54 10.96 -3.32
C HIS A 66 -9.25 11.74 -4.62
N GLN A 67 -8.05 11.59 -5.19
CA GLN A 67 -7.70 12.23 -6.45
C GLN A 67 -8.55 11.72 -7.61
N MET A 68 -8.75 10.41 -7.72
CA MET A 68 -9.61 9.81 -8.74
C MET A 68 -11.06 10.30 -8.66
N GLN A 69 -11.65 10.33 -7.45
CA GLN A 69 -13.02 10.82 -7.26
C GLN A 69 -13.17 12.28 -7.67
N LYS A 70 -12.20 13.13 -7.30
CA LYS A 70 -12.18 14.55 -7.68
C LYS A 70 -12.09 14.71 -9.21
N ALA A 71 -11.20 13.97 -9.88
CA ALA A 71 -11.08 14.00 -11.34
C ALA A 71 -12.37 13.53 -12.05
N GLN A 72 -13.04 12.51 -11.53
CA GLN A 72 -14.33 12.04 -12.07
C GLN A 72 -15.44 13.08 -11.91
N MET A 73 -15.53 13.74 -10.75
CA MET A 73 -16.49 14.83 -10.53
C MET A 73 -16.27 15.99 -11.51
N TYR A 74 -15.02 16.43 -11.72
CA TYR A 74 -14.73 17.48 -12.71
C TYR A 74 -15.10 17.07 -14.14
N LYS A 75 -14.87 15.81 -14.53
CA LYS A 75 -15.29 15.30 -15.85
C LYS A 75 -16.81 15.30 -16.01
N GLN A 76 -17.55 14.99 -14.95
CA GLN A 76 -19.02 15.01 -14.97
C GLN A 76 -19.57 16.44 -15.06
N THR A 77 -19.07 17.37 -14.24
CA THR A 77 -19.51 18.78 -14.28
C THR A 77 -19.15 19.45 -15.60
N ALA A 78 -17.99 19.17 -16.18
CA ALA A 78 -17.62 19.65 -17.51
C ALA A 78 -18.53 19.10 -18.63
N LYS A 79 -18.94 17.83 -18.54
CA LYS A 79 -19.90 17.23 -19.48
C LYS A 79 -21.29 17.83 -19.34
N GLN A 80 -21.74 18.12 -18.12
CA GLN A 80 -23.06 18.68 -17.85
C GLN A 80 -23.16 20.14 -18.34
N ASN A 81 -22.11 20.93 -18.16
CA ASN A 81 -22.04 22.30 -18.71
C ASN A 81 -22.02 22.35 -20.24
N ASN A 82 -21.45 21.34 -20.90
CA ASN A 82 -21.48 21.23 -22.36
C ASN A 82 -22.83 20.74 -22.91
N HIS A 83 -23.62 20.00 -22.12
CA HIS A 83 -24.96 19.57 -22.55
C HIS A 83 -25.94 20.75 -22.50
N ASN A 84 -25.91 21.56 -21.44
CA ASN A 84 -26.80 22.71 -21.29
C ASN A 84 -26.54 23.83 -22.31
N ASN A 85 -25.31 23.97 -22.84
CA ASN A 85 -25.00 24.97 -23.87
C ASN A 85 -25.39 24.53 -25.31
N LEU A 86 -25.74 23.26 -25.51
CA LEU A 86 -26.15 22.74 -26.83
C LEU A 86 -27.67 22.71 -27.02
N GLU A 87 -28.45 22.82 -25.94
CA GLU A 87 -29.92 22.85 -25.99
C GLU A 87 -30.51 24.27 -26.08
N ASP A 88 -29.67 25.31 -26.01
CA ASP A 88 -30.04 26.74 -26.07
C ASP A 88 -29.79 27.39 -27.46
N PHE A 89 -29.64 26.59 -28.53
CA PHE A 89 -29.54 27.05 -29.93
C PHE A 89 -30.64 26.47 -30.83
#